data_AF-A0A6P0YR69-F1
#
_entry.id   AF-A0A6P0YR69-F1
#
_cell.length_a   1.000
_cell.length_b   1.000
_cell.length_c   1.000
_cell.angle_alpha   90.00
_cell.angle_beta   90.00
_cell.angle_gamma   90.00
#
_symmetry.space_group_name_H-M   'P 1'
#
loop_
_entity.id
_entity.type
_entity.pdbx_description
1 polymer ?
#
loop_
_entity_poly.entity_id
_entity_poly.type
_entity_poly.pdbx_seq_one_letter_code
_entity_poly.pdbx_strand_id
1 'polypeptide(L)'
;MSRESVPPPSSSPSSPTGGDPSTNNGPAQQPQAIPESAIHRSTNRDEDEDGNNGGTSGGVAVPNNPPSSVNSPSPLSASSAVSPPSQPISSLPSHSPYDSAPRKQPPGLLLLLIALVLMGIGLFINVNWLSLTSSLVALLLALRIFWVSIQPFIAEVISSEQVALTASIIGGVIAIIGLFQVTGVNQRIGEWFEDDTWSGVGALGDLVGAVGQILIAILAVYIAWRQYVISKDLTIQQNLITQQQTIDSYFQGISDLVLDAEGLLEDWPQERAIAEGRTAAILSSVDSIGKAKIVRFLSRSRLLTPLKRDRHLGRAMLDGMGGYQEDRDFGIRVIDLGVMLAASNLAGTDLRWTDLSDVNLVRANLASCDLVKSNLGRAILYAANLRGADLMGTRLFYGSLETASPRTRTEVPNYTTGSCTGAVVENADFTGVQRLSEQQRQYICMWGGEKTRSTVPGGCGNTLNKLGR
;
A
#
# COMPACT_ATOMS: atom_id res chain seq x y z
N MET A 1 21.49 -21.50 52.93
CA MET A 1 22.54 -20.55 53.38
C MET A 1 22.43 -19.30 52.54
N SER A 2 21.75 -18.26 53.05
CA SER A 2 22.38 -17.07 53.68
C SER A 2 22.67 -16.00 52.60
N ARG A 3 21.71 -15.16 52.17
CA ARG A 3 21.05 -14.02 52.84
C ARG A 3 22.01 -12.99 53.44
N GLU A 4 22.00 -11.78 52.88
CA GLU A 4 22.09 -10.41 53.48
C GLU A 4 22.62 -9.40 52.42
N SER A 5 22.38 -8.09 52.47
CA SER A 5 21.26 -7.26 52.98
C SER A 5 21.42 -5.82 52.42
N VAL A 6 20.36 -5.01 52.42
CA VAL A 6 20.35 -3.59 51.94
C VAL A 6 20.28 -2.65 53.15
N PRO A 7 20.92 -1.46 53.10
CA PRO A 7 20.20 -0.25 53.54
C PRO A 7 20.55 1.09 52.80
N PRO A 8 19.60 2.03 52.67
CA PRO A 8 19.79 3.49 52.55
C PRO A 8 19.42 4.17 53.91
N PRO A 9 19.07 5.48 54.07
CA PRO A 9 19.15 6.70 53.22
C PRO A 9 19.78 7.93 53.99
N SER A 10 19.34 9.17 53.69
CA SER A 10 19.58 10.49 54.38
C SER A 10 20.87 11.27 54.01
N SER A 11 20.94 12.63 54.00
CA SER A 11 19.92 13.71 54.03
C SER A 11 20.56 15.09 53.70
N SER A 12 19.81 16.02 53.09
CA SER A 12 20.08 17.49 53.10
C SER A 12 19.93 18.06 54.54
N PRO A 13 20.36 19.30 54.92
CA PRO A 13 20.11 20.57 54.19
C PRO A 13 21.19 21.69 54.31
N SER A 14 21.04 22.79 53.54
CA SER A 14 20.98 24.20 54.04
C SER A 14 21.19 25.26 52.94
N SER A 15 20.21 26.17 52.83
CA SER A 15 20.37 27.57 52.35
C SER A 15 20.69 28.47 53.58
N PRO A 16 20.97 29.80 53.50
CA PRO A 16 20.33 30.86 52.70
C PRO A 16 21.37 31.71 51.91
N THR A 17 21.20 32.95 51.41
CA THR A 17 20.14 34.01 51.37
C THR A 17 20.35 34.80 50.05
N GLY A 18 19.55 35.75 49.57
CA GLY A 18 18.28 36.38 49.94
C GLY A 18 18.07 37.65 49.08
N GLY A 19 16.83 38.11 48.87
CA GLY A 19 16.57 39.35 48.10
C GLY A 19 15.21 39.33 47.39
N ASP A 20 14.21 39.94 48.02
CA ASP A 20 12.78 39.92 47.63
C ASP A 20 12.28 41.38 47.42
N PRO A 21 10.97 41.72 47.23
CA PRO A 21 10.51 42.24 45.95
C PRO A 21 9.81 43.61 46.01
N SER A 22 9.42 44.19 44.85
CA SER A 22 8.41 45.26 44.79
C SER A 22 7.58 45.31 43.48
N THR A 23 6.31 44.92 43.65
CA THR A 23 5.08 45.47 43.03
C THR A 23 5.16 46.51 41.89
N ASN A 24 4.39 46.29 40.81
CA ASN A 24 3.27 47.22 40.50
C ASN A 24 2.15 46.59 39.65
N ASN A 25 0.93 47.10 39.77
CA ASN A 25 -0.30 46.68 39.07
C ASN A 25 -0.71 47.68 37.98
N GLY A 26 -1.48 47.24 36.97
CA GLY A 26 -2.25 48.14 36.09
C GLY A 26 -2.69 47.54 34.74
N PRO A 27 -4.00 47.32 34.49
CA PRO A 27 -4.50 46.79 33.21
C PRO A 27 -5.16 47.85 32.31
N ALA A 28 -4.96 47.73 30.99
CA ALA A 28 -5.65 48.42 29.91
C ALA A 28 -5.40 47.63 28.59
N GLN A 29 -6.29 47.53 27.59
CA GLN A 29 -7.66 48.03 27.39
C GLN A 29 -8.34 47.13 26.33
N GLN A 30 -9.66 46.92 26.41
CA GLN A 30 -10.44 46.33 25.31
C GLN A 30 -10.82 47.40 24.27
N PRO A 31 -10.86 47.10 22.97
CA PRO A 31 -11.56 47.92 21.99
C PRO A 31 -13.08 47.77 22.16
N GLN A 32 -13.79 48.91 22.23
CA GLN A 32 -15.24 48.96 22.43
C GLN A 32 -16.03 48.70 21.13
N ALA A 33 -17.23 48.15 21.29
CA ALA A 33 -18.28 48.22 20.26
C ALA A 33 -18.98 49.59 20.29
N ILE A 34 -19.42 50.08 19.13
CA ILE A 34 -20.24 51.29 18.96
C ILE A 34 -21.39 50.94 17.96
N PRO A 35 -22.63 51.46 18.12
CA PRO A 35 -23.83 50.65 17.85
C PRO A 35 -24.66 51.03 16.61
N GLU A 36 -25.67 50.22 16.30
CA GLU A 36 -26.78 50.57 15.43
C GLU A 36 -27.69 51.67 16.03
N SER A 37 -28.08 52.63 15.19
CA SER A 37 -29.36 53.39 15.25
C SER A 37 -29.52 54.09 13.88
N ALA A 38 -30.55 53.73 13.09
CA ALA A 38 -31.87 54.39 13.01
C ALA A 38 -31.84 55.80 12.34
N ILE A 39 -32.82 56.28 11.55
CA ILE A 39 -34.10 55.76 10.99
C ILE A 39 -34.56 56.79 9.90
N HIS A 40 -35.43 56.40 8.93
CA HIS A 40 -36.20 57.28 8.00
C HIS A 40 -35.38 58.08 6.91
N ARG A 41 -35.92 58.53 5.76
CA ARG A 41 -37.30 58.53 5.18
C ARG A 41 -37.28 58.63 3.63
N SER A 42 -38.36 58.16 2.98
CA SER A 42 -39.08 58.65 1.77
C SER A 42 -38.48 59.80 0.91
N THR A 43 -38.62 59.89 -0.42
CA THR A 43 -39.84 59.75 -1.28
C THR A 43 -39.50 59.57 -2.79
N ASN A 44 -40.50 59.13 -3.58
CA ASN A 44 -40.59 59.07 -5.04
C ASN A 44 -39.95 60.22 -5.85
N ARG A 45 -39.61 59.91 -7.11
CA ARG A 45 -40.05 60.70 -8.28
C ARG A 45 -40.13 59.83 -9.55
N ASP A 46 -41.10 60.15 -10.40
CA ASP A 46 -41.55 59.40 -11.58
C ASP A 46 -40.96 59.95 -12.91
N GLU A 47 -41.45 59.41 -14.04
CA GLU A 47 -41.36 59.93 -15.44
C GLU A 47 -39.97 59.75 -16.15
N ASP A 48 -39.85 59.29 -17.41
CA ASP A 48 -40.80 59.14 -18.55
C ASP A 48 -40.49 57.95 -19.50
N GLU A 49 -41.44 57.65 -20.40
CA GLU A 49 -41.38 56.67 -21.52
C GLU A 49 -40.56 57.17 -22.74
N ASP A 50 -40.00 56.26 -23.57
CA ASP A 50 -40.34 56.10 -25.01
C ASP A 50 -39.52 55.02 -25.76
N GLY A 51 -40.01 54.52 -26.91
CA GLY A 51 -39.09 54.35 -28.08
C GLY A 51 -38.70 53.00 -28.72
N ASN A 52 -39.55 51.97 -28.78
CA ASN A 52 -39.84 51.15 -30.00
C ASN A 52 -38.75 50.39 -30.85
N ASN A 53 -38.94 49.05 -30.95
CA ASN A 53 -38.81 48.12 -32.11
C ASN A 53 -37.50 47.66 -32.81
N GLY A 54 -37.46 46.34 -33.04
CA GLY A 54 -36.77 45.62 -34.14
C GLY A 54 -36.45 44.15 -33.77
N GLY A 55 -36.86 43.10 -34.50
CA GLY A 55 -37.69 42.98 -35.71
C GLY A 55 -38.09 41.51 -35.97
N THR A 56 -38.86 41.23 -37.04
CA THR A 56 -39.49 39.91 -37.30
C THR A 56 -39.35 39.43 -38.76
N SER A 57 -39.23 38.10 -38.90
CA SER A 57 -39.49 37.25 -40.09
C SER A 57 -38.74 37.53 -41.41
N GLY A 58 -38.33 36.54 -42.21
CA GLY A 58 -38.61 35.10 -42.16
C GLY A 58 -39.27 34.62 -43.46
N GLY A 59 -38.48 34.11 -44.41
CA GLY A 59 -38.91 33.84 -45.80
C GLY A 59 -39.27 32.38 -46.12
N VAL A 60 -40.47 32.22 -46.68
CA VAL A 60 -41.05 31.12 -47.49
C VAL A 60 -40.12 30.05 -48.10
N ALA A 61 -40.42 28.75 -47.88
CA ALA A 61 -40.75 27.76 -48.93
C ALA A 61 -41.06 26.33 -48.38
N VAL A 62 -41.97 25.62 -49.04
CA VAL A 62 -42.53 24.25 -48.78
C VAL A 62 -42.38 23.48 -50.15
N PRO A 63 -42.50 22.14 -50.35
CA PRO A 63 -43.22 21.12 -49.54
C PRO A 63 -42.69 19.66 -49.51
N ASN A 64 -43.36 18.78 -48.74
CA ASN A 64 -44.04 17.57 -49.29
C ASN A 64 -44.86 16.79 -48.24
N ASN A 65 -45.84 16.00 -48.73
CA ASN A 65 -46.94 15.37 -47.96
C ASN A 65 -46.90 13.81 -48.00
N PRO A 66 -47.78 13.07 -47.27
CA PRO A 66 -47.65 11.64 -46.91
C PRO A 66 -48.55 10.72 -47.81
N PRO A 67 -49.13 9.53 -47.41
CA PRO A 67 -48.92 8.60 -46.28
C PRO A 67 -48.93 7.06 -46.65
N SER A 68 -48.86 6.20 -45.60
CA SER A 68 -49.63 4.92 -45.41
C SER A 68 -49.05 3.51 -45.72
N SER A 69 -49.19 2.64 -44.70
CA SER A 69 -49.80 1.27 -44.72
C SER A 69 -48.95 -0.04 -44.63
N VAL A 70 -49.60 -1.02 -43.95
CA VAL A 70 -49.47 -2.50 -43.95
C VAL A 70 -48.54 -3.20 -42.93
N ASN A 71 -49.07 -4.33 -42.41
CA ASN A 71 -48.56 -5.22 -41.36
C ASN A 71 -47.49 -6.25 -41.81
N SER A 72 -46.77 -6.77 -40.81
CA SER A 72 -46.12 -8.09 -40.58
C SER A 72 -46.13 -9.18 -41.70
N PRO A 73 -45.11 -10.08 -41.78
CA PRO A 73 -44.83 -11.04 -40.68
C PRO A 73 -43.36 -11.47 -40.43
N SER A 74 -43.23 -12.37 -39.44
CA SER A 74 -42.11 -13.13 -38.86
C SER A 74 -40.91 -13.54 -39.75
N PRO A 75 -39.80 -13.97 -39.10
CA PRO A 75 -39.45 -15.40 -39.26
C PRO A 75 -38.98 -16.13 -38.00
N LEU A 76 -39.05 -17.47 -38.07
CA LEU A 76 -38.48 -18.44 -37.14
C LEU A 76 -37.19 -19.07 -37.72
N SER A 77 -36.42 -19.72 -36.84
CA SER A 77 -35.46 -20.82 -37.11
C SER A 77 -34.13 -20.56 -37.86
N ALA A 78 -33.04 -20.58 -37.06
CA ALA A 78 -32.07 -21.69 -36.97
C ALA A 78 -30.62 -21.52 -37.50
N SER A 79 -29.68 -21.76 -36.56
CA SER A 79 -28.36 -22.40 -36.70
C SER A 79 -27.30 -21.69 -37.57
N SER A 80 -26.18 -21.21 -37.01
CA SER A 80 -25.14 -22.09 -36.45
C SER A 80 -23.94 -21.28 -35.90
N ALA A 81 -23.49 -21.55 -34.66
CA ALA A 81 -22.10 -21.35 -34.20
C ALA A 81 -21.91 -21.92 -32.77
N VAL A 82 -20.89 -22.75 -32.62
CA VAL A 82 -20.49 -23.58 -31.47
C VAL A 82 -20.11 -22.78 -30.19
N SER A 83 -20.40 -23.36 -29.02
CA SER A 83 -20.18 -22.77 -27.68
C SER A 83 -18.78 -23.00 -27.06
N PRO A 84 -18.36 -22.12 -26.13
CA PRO A 84 -17.60 -22.49 -24.92
C PRO A 84 -18.48 -22.39 -23.65
N PRO A 85 -18.03 -22.92 -22.49
CA PRO A 85 -18.92 -23.26 -21.37
C PRO A 85 -19.32 -22.09 -20.47
N SER A 86 -20.56 -22.14 -19.99
CA SER A 86 -21.13 -21.21 -19.01
C SER A 86 -20.72 -21.55 -17.58
N GLN A 87 -20.21 -20.56 -16.84
CA GLN A 87 -20.27 -20.54 -15.37
C GLN A 87 -21.23 -19.42 -14.96
N PRO A 88 -22.30 -19.69 -14.19
CA PRO A 88 -23.21 -18.66 -13.72
C PRO A 88 -22.57 -17.82 -12.61
N ILE A 89 -22.73 -16.51 -12.72
CA ILE A 89 -22.28 -15.53 -11.71
C ILE A 89 -23.05 -15.77 -10.41
N SER A 90 -22.34 -16.13 -9.34
CA SER A 90 -22.92 -16.24 -8.00
C SER A 90 -23.17 -14.85 -7.40
N SER A 91 -24.43 -14.56 -7.11
CA SER A 91 -24.84 -13.36 -6.35
C SER A 91 -24.27 -13.36 -4.92
N LEU A 92 -24.09 -12.16 -4.35
CA LEU A 92 -23.57 -11.98 -2.98
C LEU A 92 -24.44 -12.71 -1.94
N PRO A 93 -23.86 -13.24 -0.84
CA PRO A 93 -24.64 -13.76 0.28
C PRO A 93 -25.23 -12.60 1.09
N SER A 94 -26.55 -12.54 1.19
CA SER A 94 -27.23 -11.74 2.21
C SER A 94 -27.02 -12.39 3.58
N HIS A 95 -26.48 -11.64 4.55
CA HIS A 95 -26.35 -12.11 5.92
C HIS A 95 -27.74 -12.17 6.60
N SER A 96 -28.34 -13.36 6.62
CA SER A 96 -29.40 -13.70 7.58
C SER A 96 -28.77 -14.23 8.88
N PRO A 97 -29.06 -13.65 10.06
CA PRO A 97 -28.49 -14.10 11.33
C PRO A 97 -29.26 -15.26 11.98
N TYR A 98 -30.05 -16.04 11.23
CA TYR A 98 -30.72 -17.25 11.73
C TYR A 98 -30.77 -18.34 10.66
N ASP A 99 -29.66 -19.06 10.47
CA ASP A 99 -29.67 -20.38 9.82
C ASP A 99 -28.60 -21.29 10.44
N SER A 100 -28.86 -21.72 11.67
CA SER A 100 -28.03 -22.72 12.37
C SER A 100 -28.28 -24.10 11.78
N ALA A 101 -27.76 -24.36 10.58
CA ALA A 101 -27.71 -25.69 10.00
C ALA A 101 -27.06 -26.65 11.02
N PRO A 102 -27.72 -27.74 11.43
CA PRO A 102 -27.18 -28.62 12.46
C PRO A 102 -25.88 -29.23 11.94
N ARG A 103 -24.74 -28.90 12.59
CA ARG A 103 -23.47 -29.60 12.38
C ARG A 103 -23.74 -31.08 12.56
N LYS A 104 -23.73 -31.84 11.45
CA LYS A 104 -23.76 -33.31 11.49
C LYS A 104 -22.53 -33.77 12.25
N GLN A 105 -22.69 -34.01 13.55
CA GLN A 105 -21.63 -34.57 14.38
C GLN A 105 -21.22 -35.91 13.76
N PRO A 106 -19.93 -36.24 13.70
CA PRO A 106 -19.50 -37.53 13.17
C PRO A 106 -20.17 -38.63 14.01
N PRO A 107 -20.85 -39.62 13.39
CA PRO A 107 -21.71 -40.56 14.13
C PRO A 107 -20.97 -41.37 15.21
N GLY A 108 -19.64 -41.48 15.09
CA GLY A 108 -18.79 -42.10 16.13
C GLY A 108 -18.72 -41.34 17.46
N LEU A 109 -18.90 -40.01 17.48
CA LEU A 109 -18.81 -39.22 18.73
C LEU A 109 -20.03 -39.47 19.63
N LEU A 110 -21.23 -39.54 19.03
CA LEU A 110 -22.46 -39.86 19.75
C LEU A 110 -22.44 -41.30 20.29
N LEU A 111 -21.91 -42.25 19.52
CA LEU A 111 -21.70 -43.64 19.97
C LEU A 111 -20.68 -43.76 21.11
N LEU A 112 -19.60 -42.98 21.08
CA LEU A 112 -18.61 -42.94 22.18
C LEU A 112 -19.22 -42.39 23.48
N LEU A 113 -20.06 -41.35 23.40
CA LEU A 113 -20.77 -40.84 24.57
C LEU A 113 -21.75 -41.87 25.15
N ILE A 114 -22.49 -42.60 24.31
CA ILE A 114 -23.37 -43.71 24.76
C ILE A 114 -22.55 -44.81 25.45
N ALA A 115 -21.40 -45.20 24.90
CA ALA A 115 -20.53 -46.21 25.50
C ALA A 115 -19.97 -45.79 26.87
N LEU A 116 -19.59 -44.51 27.03
CA LEU A 116 -19.15 -43.95 28.31
C LEU A 116 -20.27 -43.88 29.35
N VAL A 117 -21.50 -43.54 28.94
CA VAL A 117 -22.68 -43.56 29.84
C VAL A 117 -23.00 -44.99 30.29
N LEU A 118 -22.99 -45.96 29.39
CA LEU A 118 -23.19 -47.39 29.73
C LEU A 118 -22.09 -47.92 30.65
N MET A 119 -20.83 -47.52 30.44
CA MET A 119 -19.71 -47.83 31.34
C MET A 119 -19.94 -47.24 32.74
N GLY A 120 -20.39 -45.99 32.84
CA GLY A 120 -20.73 -45.35 34.12
C GLY A 120 -21.87 -46.03 34.87
N ILE A 121 -22.94 -46.42 34.15
CA ILE A 121 -24.06 -47.19 34.72
C ILE A 121 -23.61 -48.58 35.18
N GLY A 122 -22.77 -49.28 34.40
CA GLY A 122 -22.22 -50.59 34.75
C GLY A 122 -21.33 -50.56 36.00
N LEU A 123 -20.57 -49.47 36.19
CA LEU A 123 -19.82 -49.21 37.42
C LEU A 123 -20.73 -48.92 38.62
N PHE A 124 -21.79 -48.13 38.43
CA PHE A 124 -22.73 -47.77 39.51
C PHE A 124 -23.56 -48.96 40.03
N ILE A 125 -23.96 -49.88 39.14
CA ILE A 125 -24.72 -51.09 39.50
C ILE A 125 -23.78 -52.26 39.90
N ASN A 126 -22.46 -52.04 39.85
CA ASN A 126 -21.42 -53.00 40.24
C ASN A 126 -21.45 -54.33 39.44
N VAL A 127 -21.72 -54.24 38.13
CA VAL A 127 -21.80 -55.39 37.20
C VAL A 127 -20.58 -55.43 36.29
N ASN A 128 -19.54 -56.15 36.73
CA ASN A 128 -18.20 -56.12 36.12
C ASN A 128 -18.16 -56.46 34.62
N TRP A 129 -19.04 -57.34 34.14
CA TRP A 129 -19.09 -57.72 32.71
C TRP A 129 -19.60 -56.60 31.80
N LEU A 130 -20.51 -55.74 32.30
CA LEU A 130 -21.08 -54.64 31.52
C LEU A 130 -20.11 -53.46 31.41
N SER A 131 -19.33 -53.19 32.46
CA SER A 131 -18.29 -52.15 32.44
C SER A 131 -17.08 -52.55 31.58
N LEU A 132 -16.65 -53.82 31.62
CA LEU A 132 -15.57 -54.34 30.76
C LEU A 132 -15.91 -54.23 29.26
N THR A 133 -17.09 -54.70 28.87
CA THR A 133 -17.53 -54.65 27.46
C THR A 133 -17.73 -53.23 26.97
N SER A 134 -18.33 -52.34 27.78
CA SER A 134 -18.51 -50.92 27.44
C SER A 134 -17.17 -50.16 27.34
N SER A 135 -16.23 -50.44 28.23
CA SER A 135 -14.88 -49.86 28.22
C SER A 135 -14.09 -50.26 26.98
N LEU A 136 -14.14 -51.54 26.59
CA LEU A 136 -13.50 -52.03 25.36
C LEU A 136 -14.06 -51.35 24.10
N VAL A 137 -15.38 -51.19 24.03
CA VAL A 137 -16.05 -50.50 22.92
C VAL A 137 -15.69 -49.01 22.89
N ALA A 138 -15.66 -48.33 24.04
CA ALA A 138 -15.25 -46.94 24.15
C ALA A 138 -13.78 -46.73 23.72
N LEU A 139 -12.88 -47.62 24.13
CA LEU A 139 -11.46 -47.61 23.75
C LEU A 139 -11.28 -47.73 22.22
N LEU A 140 -11.96 -48.69 21.59
CA LEU A 140 -11.89 -48.91 20.14
C LEU A 140 -12.47 -47.73 19.34
N LEU A 141 -13.57 -47.14 19.81
CA LEU A 141 -14.15 -45.92 19.22
C LEU A 141 -13.19 -44.72 19.37
N ALA A 142 -12.58 -44.53 20.54
CA ALA A 142 -11.62 -43.46 20.79
C ALA A 142 -10.40 -43.59 19.88
N LEU A 143 -9.80 -44.79 19.79
CA LEU A 143 -8.64 -45.06 18.94
C LEU A 143 -8.94 -44.80 17.46
N ARG A 144 -10.14 -45.18 16.99
CA ARG A 144 -10.58 -44.94 15.61
C ARG A 144 -10.77 -43.45 15.31
N ILE A 145 -11.37 -42.69 16.22
CA ILE A 145 -11.56 -41.24 16.07
C ILE A 145 -10.20 -40.52 16.06
N PHE A 146 -9.32 -40.89 16.99
CA PHE A 146 -7.95 -40.37 17.08
C PHE A 146 -7.16 -40.63 15.78
N TRP A 147 -7.22 -41.85 15.26
CA TRP A 147 -6.56 -42.21 13.99
C TRP A 147 -7.05 -41.33 12.83
N VAL A 148 -8.37 -41.23 12.62
CA VAL A 148 -8.95 -40.41 11.53
C VAL A 148 -8.58 -38.93 11.69
N SER A 149 -8.48 -38.41 12.92
CA SER A 149 -8.08 -37.02 13.16
C SER A 149 -6.59 -36.76 12.89
N ILE A 150 -5.73 -37.76 13.00
CA ILE A 150 -4.27 -37.63 12.85
C ILE A 150 -3.80 -37.93 11.42
N GLN A 151 -4.53 -38.75 10.66
CA GLN A 151 -4.28 -39.02 9.24
C GLN A 151 -3.88 -37.79 8.39
N PRO A 152 -4.62 -36.65 8.39
CA PRO A 152 -4.23 -35.49 7.58
C PRO A 152 -2.91 -34.85 8.05
N PHE A 153 -2.64 -34.81 9.35
CA PHE A 153 -1.42 -34.23 9.90
C PHE A 153 -0.18 -35.09 9.58
N ILE A 154 -0.31 -36.43 9.62
CA ILE A 154 0.76 -37.33 9.18
C ILE A 154 1.06 -37.16 7.69
N ALA A 155 0.02 -37.03 6.86
CA ALA A 155 0.17 -36.84 5.41
C ALA A 155 0.82 -35.51 5.01
N GLU A 156 0.71 -34.48 5.86
CA GLU A 156 1.38 -33.17 5.66
C GLU A 156 2.84 -33.18 6.15
N VAL A 157 3.15 -33.99 7.18
CA VAL A 157 4.50 -34.06 7.78
C VAL A 157 5.42 -35.09 7.09
N ILE A 158 4.88 -36.16 6.50
CA ILE A 158 5.67 -37.26 5.93
C ILE A 158 5.30 -37.46 4.45
N SER A 159 6.30 -37.37 3.56
CA SER A 159 6.09 -37.61 2.13
C SER A 159 5.72 -39.06 1.84
N SER A 160 4.91 -39.30 0.81
CA SER A 160 4.37 -40.64 0.48
C SER A 160 5.45 -41.72 0.26
N GLU A 161 6.62 -41.33 -0.23
CA GLU A 161 7.79 -42.20 -0.40
C GLU A 161 8.41 -42.64 0.95
N GLN A 162 8.44 -41.73 1.94
CA GLN A 162 8.96 -42.01 3.29
C GLN A 162 7.99 -42.88 4.12
N VAL A 163 6.68 -42.77 3.88
CA VAL A 163 5.67 -43.64 4.52
C VAL A 163 5.87 -45.11 4.14
N ALA A 164 6.11 -45.40 2.85
CA ALA A 164 6.37 -46.76 2.39
C ALA A 164 7.65 -47.34 3.02
N LEU A 165 8.74 -46.54 3.03
CA LEU A 165 10.03 -46.96 3.56
C LEU A 165 9.98 -47.24 5.07
N THR A 166 9.35 -46.36 5.85
CA THR A 166 9.17 -46.57 7.30
C THR A 166 8.26 -47.76 7.63
N ALA A 167 7.16 -47.95 6.89
CA ALA A 167 6.30 -49.12 7.05
C ALA A 167 7.02 -50.44 6.74
N SER A 168 7.86 -50.47 5.69
CA SER A 168 8.67 -51.64 5.34
C SER A 168 9.71 -52.00 6.41
N ILE A 169 10.37 -51.00 7.03
CA ILE A 169 11.31 -51.23 8.13
C ILE A 169 10.59 -51.84 9.33
N ILE A 170 9.47 -51.24 9.77
CA ILE A 170 8.70 -51.71 10.93
C ILE A 170 8.16 -53.13 10.68
N GLY A 171 7.59 -53.38 9.50
CA GLY A 171 7.12 -54.71 9.10
C GLY A 171 8.23 -55.75 9.06
N GLY A 172 9.42 -55.40 8.55
CA GLY A 172 10.60 -56.26 8.54
C GLY A 172 11.08 -56.63 9.94
N VAL A 173 11.15 -55.67 10.87
CA VAL A 173 11.53 -55.92 12.27
C VAL A 173 10.53 -56.85 12.97
N ILE A 174 9.22 -56.62 12.78
CA ILE A 174 8.18 -57.49 13.37
C ILE A 174 8.26 -58.91 12.78
N ALA A 175 8.49 -59.05 11.47
CA ALA A 175 8.64 -60.34 10.82
C ALA A 175 9.87 -61.12 11.32
N ILE A 176 11.00 -60.43 11.52
CA ILE A 176 12.22 -61.01 12.10
C ILE A 176 11.95 -61.48 13.53
N ILE A 177 11.36 -60.64 14.39
CA ILE A 177 11.04 -61.00 15.79
C ILE A 177 10.09 -62.22 15.84
N GLY A 178 9.06 -62.24 14.99
CA GLY A 178 8.14 -63.38 14.89
C GLY A 178 8.83 -64.67 14.46
N LEU A 179 9.75 -64.59 13.50
CA LEU A 179 10.52 -65.75 13.02
C LEU A 179 11.50 -66.27 14.10
N PHE A 180 12.10 -65.37 14.89
CA PHE A 180 12.92 -65.74 16.06
C PHE A 180 12.11 -66.43 17.17
N GLN A 181 10.86 -66.00 17.42
CA GLN A 181 9.96 -66.69 18.36
C GLN A 181 9.56 -68.09 17.86
N VAL A 182 9.15 -68.22 16.60
CA VAL A 182 8.65 -69.49 16.03
C VAL A 182 9.75 -70.54 15.88
N THR A 183 10.99 -70.14 15.62
CA THR A 183 12.12 -71.08 15.46
C THR A 183 12.72 -71.58 16.77
N GLY A 184 12.25 -71.10 17.94
CA GLY A 184 12.74 -71.53 19.26
C GLY A 184 14.18 -71.09 19.59
N VAL A 185 14.82 -70.32 18.70
CA VAL A 185 16.21 -69.84 18.85
C VAL A 185 16.38 -68.97 20.10
N ASN A 186 15.30 -68.31 20.56
CA ASN A 186 15.27 -67.54 21.80
C ASN A 186 15.78 -68.31 23.04
N GLN A 187 15.57 -69.63 23.12
CA GLN A 187 16.04 -70.43 24.28
C GLN A 187 17.55 -70.70 24.22
N ARG A 188 18.10 -70.97 23.02
CA ARG A 188 19.57 -71.13 22.83
C ARG A 188 20.34 -69.82 22.97
N ILE A 189 19.70 -68.69 22.64
CA ILE A 189 20.31 -67.36 22.82
C ILE A 189 20.36 -67.00 24.32
N GLY A 190 19.38 -67.41 25.12
CA GLY A 190 19.41 -67.19 26.58
C GLY A 190 20.68 -67.73 27.26
N GLU A 191 21.08 -68.95 26.91
CA GLU A 191 22.32 -69.59 27.41
C GLU A 191 23.60 -68.92 26.89
N TRP A 192 23.54 -68.18 25.77
CA TRP A 192 24.68 -67.44 25.20
C TRP A 192 24.81 -66.01 25.78
N PHE A 193 23.80 -65.53 26.51
CA PHE A 193 23.74 -64.18 27.10
C PHE A 193 24.16 -64.13 28.58
N GLU A 194 24.44 -65.28 29.23
CA GLU A 194 24.89 -65.32 30.63
C GLU A 194 26.40 -65.07 30.80
N ASP A 195 27.23 -65.33 29.78
CA ASP A 195 28.69 -65.13 29.84
C ASP A 195 29.17 -63.88 29.06
N ASP A 196 29.65 -62.88 29.82
CA ASP A 196 30.59 -61.78 29.50
C ASP A 196 30.29 -60.79 28.33
N THR A 197 29.30 -61.05 27.48
CA THR A 197 29.00 -60.22 26.28
C THR A 197 28.32 -58.87 26.57
N TRP A 198 27.80 -58.65 27.78
CA TRP A 198 27.12 -57.40 28.18
C TRP A 198 28.01 -56.15 28.09
N SER A 199 29.34 -56.31 28.20
CA SER A 199 30.32 -55.24 28.05
C SER A 199 30.33 -54.62 26.64
N GLY A 200 30.22 -55.45 25.60
CA GLY A 200 30.21 -55.01 24.20
C GLY A 200 28.90 -54.35 23.76
N VAL A 201 27.77 -54.78 24.35
CA VAL A 201 26.45 -54.19 24.08
C VAL A 201 26.35 -52.76 24.64
N GLY A 202 26.96 -52.50 25.80
CA GLY A 202 27.06 -51.16 26.38
C GLY A 202 27.77 -50.16 25.45
N ALA A 203 28.93 -50.53 24.91
CA ALA A 203 29.70 -49.68 24.00
C ALA A 203 28.97 -49.36 22.68
N LEU A 204 28.16 -50.31 22.18
CA LEU A 204 27.25 -50.05 21.05
C LEU A 204 26.14 -49.06 21.43
N GLY A 205 25.59 -49.17 22.65
CA GLY A 205 24.63 -48.20 23.20
C GLY A 205 25.18 -46.79 23.26
N ASP A 206 26.42 -46.62 23.74
CA ASP A 206 27.10 -45.32 23.80
C ASP A 206 27.33 -44.71 22.41
N LEU A 207 27.75 -45.53 21.43
CA LEU A 207 27.95 -45.08 20.06
C LEU A 207 26.63 -44.68 19.38
N VAL A 208 25.56 -45.46 19.57
CA VAL A 208 24.21 -45.11 19.08
C VAL A 208 23.69 -43.84 19.77
N GLY A 209 23.95 -43.68 21.07
CA GLY A 209 23.61 -42.49 21.85
C GLY A 209 24.33 -41.24 21.33
N ALA A 210 25.64 -41.32 21.08
CA ALA A 210 26.43 -40.22 20.53
C ALA A 210 25.96 -39.81 19.12
N VAL A 211 25.70 -40.78 18.23
CA VAL A 211 25.12 -40.52 16.89
C VAL A 211 23.74 -39.89 17.00
N GLY A 212 22.91 -40.35 17.95
CA GLY A 212 21.60 -39.76 18.26
C GLY A 212 21.71 -38.30 18.72
N GLN A 213 22.64 -37.98 19.61
CA GLN A 213 22.89 -36.60 20.06
C GLN A 213 23.37 -35.70 18.91
N ILE A 214 24.25 -36.19 18.03
CA ILE A 214 24.71 -35.45 16.85
C ILE A 214 23.54 -35.17 15.90
N LEU A 215 22.67 -36.16 15.64
CA LEU A 215 21.46 -35.98 14.81
C LEU A 215 20.48 -34.98 15.43
N ILE A 216 20.25 -35.03 16.75
CA ILE A 216 19.41 -34.06 17.47
C ILE A 216 20.00 -32.66 17.37
N ALA A 217 21.32 -32.49 17.53
CA ALA A 217 21.99 -31.21 17.40
C ALA A 217 21.88 -30.64 15.97
N ILE A 218 22.09 -31.46 14.95
CA ILE A 218 21.91 -31.08 13.53
C ILE A 218 20.46 -30.65 13.26
N LEU A 219 19.48 -31.42 13.76
CA LEU A 219 18.06 -31.10 13.62
C LEU A 219 17.70 -29.79 14.33
N ALA A 220 18.23 -29.54 15.53
CA ALA A 220 18.02 -28.30 16.27
C ALA A 220 18.59 -27.08 15.53
N VAL A 221 19.79 -27.20 14.95
CA VAL A 221 20.40 -26.15 14.10
C VAL A 221 19.56 -25.90 12.85
N TYR A 222 19.06 -26.94 12.18
CA TYR A 222 18.18 -26.80 11.02
C TYR A 222 16.86 -26.10 11.38
N ILE A 223 16.22 -26.48 12.48
CA ILE A 223 14.99 -25.84 12.97
C ILE A 223 15.24 -24.36 13.31
N ALA A 224 16.32 -24.05 14.02
CA ALA A 224 16.69 -22.68 14.36
C ALA A 224 16.94 -21.82 13.10
N TRP A 225 17.63 -22.37 12.10
CA TRP A 225 17.84 -21.68 10.81
C TRP A 225 16.53 -21.43 10.07
N ARG A 226 15.64 -22.45 10.00
CA ARG A 226 14.29 -22.30 9.40
C ARG A 226 13.46 -21.25 10.12
N GLN A 227 13.47 -21.22 11.45
CA GLN A 227 12.78 -20.20 12.25
C GLN A 227 13.32 -18.78 12.00
N TYR A 228 14.64 -18.62 11.91
CA TYR A 228 15.28 -17.34 11.60
C TYR A 228 14.85 -16.81 10.21
N VAL A 229 14.87 -17.66 9.18
CA VAL A 229 14.45 -17.28 7.83
C VAL A 229 12.99 -16.82 7.82
N ILE A 230 12.08 -17.61 8.42
CA ILE A 230 10.65 -17.27 8.50
C ILE A 230 10.42 -15.95 9.23
N SER A 231 11.13 -15.70 10.35
CA SER A 231 11.01 -14.46 11.13
C SER A 231 11.47 -13.24 10.34
N LYS A 232 12.58 -13.35 9.60
CA LYS A 232 13.09 -12.28 8.73
C LYS A 232 12.10 -11.95 7.62
N ASP A 233 11.58 -12.96 6.94
CA ASP A 233 10.64 -12.76 5.83
C ASP A 233 9.33 -12.13 6.33
N LEU A 234 8.79 -12.59 7.46
CA LEU A 234 7.63 -12.00 8.11
C LEU A 234 7.85 -10.51 8.46
N THR A 235 9.04 -10.16 8.96
CA THR A 235 9.41 -8.77 9.29
C THR A 235 9.43 -7.88 8.05
N ILE A 236 9.96 -8.38 6.92
CA ILE A 236 9.99 -7.64 5.65
C ILE A 236 8.56 -7.47 5.10
N GLN A 237 7.74 -8.52 5.12
CA GLN A 237 6.35 -8.44 4.68
C GLN A 237 5.55 -7.46 5.54
N GLN A 238 5.73 -7.48 6.87
CA GLN A 238 5.05 -6.55 7.77
C GLN A 238 5.39 -5.09 7.44
N ASN A 239 6.66 -4.77 7.20
CA ASN A 239 7.07 -3.40 6.82
C ASN A 239 6.41 -2.95 5.51
N LEU A 240 6.33 -3.82 4.50
CA LEU A 240 5.68 -3.52 3.23
C LEU A 240 4.16 -3.33 3.39
N ILE A 241 3.50 -4.17 4.19
CA ILE A 241 2.07 -4.07 4.49
C ILE A 241 1.77 -2.78 5.26
N THR A 242 2.55 -2.45 6.30
CA THR A 242 2.37 -1.21 7.06
C THR A 242 2.60 0.02 6.18
N GLN A 243 3.58 0.02 5.27
CA GLN A 243 3.75 1.12 4.30
C GLN A 243 2.55 1.26 3.36
N GLN A 244 2.00 0.16 2.84
CA GLN A 244 0.80 0.18 1.99
C GLN A 244 -0.41 0.75 2.76
N GLN A 245 -0.70 0.22 3.96
CA GLN A 245 -1.77 0.72 4.84
C GLN A 245 -1.63 2.21 5.16
N THR A 246 -0.40 2.69 5.38
CA THR A 246 -0.14 4.12 5.64
C THR A 246 -0.42 4.99 4.41
N ILE A 247 -0.05 4.51 3.21
CA ILE A 247 -0.32 5.18 1.94
C ILE A 247 -1.83 5.19 1.63
N ASP A 248 -2.52 4.07 1.84
CA ASP A 248 -3.97 3.95 1.60
C ASP A 248 -4.77 4.82 2.57
N SER A 249 -4.41 4.86 3.86
CA SER A 249 -4.98 5.77 4.87
C SER A 249 -4.71 7.25 4.54
N TYR A 250 -3.55 7.56 3.93
CA TYR A 250 -3.27 8.89 3.40
C TYR A 250 -4.18 9.20 2.19
N PHE A 251 -4.33 8.30 1.21
CA PHE A 251 -5.20 8.52 0.05
C PHE A 251 -6.67 8.70 0.43
N GLN A 252 -7.19 7.87 1.32
CA GLN A 252 -8.53 8.04 1.87
C GLN A 252 -8.64 9.40 2.55
N GLY A 253 -7.76 9.72 3.49
CA GLY A 253 -7.88 10.97 4.24
C GLY A 253 -7.56 12.25 3.45
N ILE A 254 -6.92 12.17 2.27
CA ILE A 254 -6.86 13.30 1.32
C ILE A 254 -8.16 13.40 0.51
N SER A 255 -8.78 12.27 0.16
CA SER A 255 -10.08 12.25 -0.52
C SER A 255 -11.15 12.85 0.39
N ASP A 256 -11.24 12.40 1.64
CA ASP A 256 -12.19 12.89 2.66
C ASP A 256 -11.99 14.38 3.06
N LEU A 257 -10.85 14.98 2.70
CA LEU A 257 -10.47 16.36 3.06
C LEU A 257 -10.66 17.36 1.91
N VAL A 258 -10.80 16.87 0.69
CA VAL A 258 -10.74 17.67 -0.54
C VAL A 258 -11.98 17.40 -1.42
N LEU A 259 -12.77 16.37 -1.11
CA LEU A 259 -14.01 16.03 -1.79
C LEU A 259 -15.22 16.24 -0.87
N ASP A 260 -16.32 16.73 -1.44
CA ASP A 260 -17.63 16.78 -0.78
C ASP A 260 -18.34 15.41 -0.77
N ALA A 261 -19.56 15.36 -0.23
CA ALA A 261 -20.35 14.13 -0.15
C ALA A 261 -20.79 13.60 -1.52
N GLU A 262 -20.81 14.48 -2.53
CA GLU A 262 -21.13 14.21 -3.92
C GLU A 262 -19.90 13.77 -4.74
N GLY A 263 -18.68 13.85 -4.15
CA GLY A 263 -17.42 13.49 -4.78
C GLY A 263 -16.81 14.57 -5.68
N LEU A 264 -17.29 15.82 -5.56
CA LEU A 264 -16.74 16.99 -6.23
C LEU A 264 -15.64 17.65 -5.38
N LEU A 265 -14.75 18.40 -6.02
CA LEU A 265 -13.61 19.05 -5.40
C LEU A 265 -14.03 20.31 -4.64
N GLU A 266 -14.18 20.18 -3.33
CA GLU A 266 -14.44 21.27 -2.40
C GLU A 266 -13.25 21.36 -1.43
N ASP A 267 -12.29 22.22 -1.76
CA ASP A 267 -11.08 22.44 -0.96
C ASP A 267 -10.94 23.91 -0.52
N TRP A 268 -10.92 24.11 0.79
CA TRP A 268 -10.77 25.41 1.44
C TRP A 268 -9.30 25.72 1.75
N PRO A 269 -8.93 27.01 1.92
CA PRO A 269 -7.53 27.38 2.20
C PRO A 269 -6.90 26.69 3.41
N GLN A 270 -7.70 26.38 4.44
CA GLN A 270 -7.24 25.65 5.63
C GLN A 270 -7.04 24.14 5.34
N GLU A 271 -7.95 23.53 4.60
CA GLU A 271 -7.88 22.11 4.23
C GLU A 271 -6.69 21.84 3.32
N ARG A 272 -6.37 22.74 2.39
CA ARG A 272 -5.13 22.68 1.61
C ARG A 272 -3.88 22.71 2.49
N ALA A 273 -3.81 23.61 3.47
CA ALA A 273 -2.68 23.65 4.41
C ALA A 273 -2.57 22.35 5.23
N ILE A 274 -3.69 21.73 5.59
CA ILE A 274 -3.72 20.41 6.24
C ILE A 274 -3.27 19.31 5.26
N ALA A 275 -3.73 19.34 4.01
CA ALA A 275 -3.37 18.40 2.96
C ALA A 275 -1.88 18.47 2.61
N GLU A 276 -1.30 19.67 2.52
CA GLU A 276 0.13 19.92 2.35
C GLU A 276 0.92 19.40 3.56
N GLY A 277 0.50 19.70 4.79
CA GLY A 277 1.13 19.20 6.00
C GLY A 277 1.14 17.68 6.09
N ARG A 278 0.00 17.03 5.79
CA ARG A 278 -0.11 15.56 5.71
C ARG A 278 0.73 14.98 4.59
N THR A 279 0.79 15.65 3.43
CA THR A 279 1.60 15.23 2.27
C THR A 279 3.09 15.30 2.59
N ALA A 280 3.57 16.37 3.24
CA ALA A 280 4.95 16.47 3.70
C ALA A 280 5.29 15.35 4.71
N ALA A 281 4.40 15.10 5.68
CA ALA A 281 4.58 14.06 6.69
C ALA A 281 4.67 12.64 6.08
N ILE A 282 3.74 12.27 5.19
CA ILE A 282 3.78 10.95 4.53
C ILE A 282 5.02 10.83 3.62
N LEU A 283 5.33 11.85 2.82
CA LEU A 283 6.52 11.83 1.95
C LEU A 283 7.80 11.73 2.77
N SER A 284 7.87 12.23 4.01
CA SER A 284 9.04 12.04 4.86
C SER A 284 9.23 10.59 5.35
N SER A 285 8.13 9.84 5.54
CA SER A 285 8.14 8.50 6.16
C SER A 285 8.16 7.34 5.17
N VAL A 286 7.81 7.57 3.90
CA VAL A 286 7.82 6.54 2.84
C VAL A 286 9.14 6.44 2.07
N ASP A 287 9.37 5.27 1.47
CA ASP A 287 10.50 4.97 0.60
C ASP A 287 10.37 5.65 -0.79
N SER A 288 11.33 5.43 -1.69
CA SER A 288 11.29 6.02 -3.03
C SER A 288 10.07 5.55 -3.84
N ILE A 289 9.69 4.28 -3.72
CA ILE A 289 8.54 3.71 -4.46
C ILE A 289 7.23 4.29 -3.93
N GLY A 290 7.07 4.40 -2.60
CA GLY A 290 5.94 5.06 -1.96
C GLY A 290 5.81 6.53 -2.36
N LYS A 291 6.91 7.29 -2.38
CA LYS A 291 6.94 8.69 -2.84
C LYS A 291 6.42 8.82 -4.26
N ALA A 292 6.90 7.97 -5.17
CA ALA A 292 6.45 7.98 -6.56
C ALA A 292 4.96 7.60 -6.69
N LYS A 293 4.46 6.61 -5.93
CA LYS A 293 3.02 6.30 -5.88
C LYS A 293 2.17 7.50 -5.46
N ILE A 294 2.57 8.21 -4.40
CA ILE A 294 1.88 9.40 -3.89
C ILE A 294 1.88 10.52 -4.94
N VAL A 295 3.05 10.89 -5.48
CA VAL A 295 3.18 11.94 -6.50
C VAL A 295 2.33 11.63 -7.74
N ARG A 296 2.28 10.37 -8.19
CA ARG A 296 1.40 9.94 -9.29
C ARG A 296 -0.07 10.08 -8.97
N PHE A 297 -0.49 9.66 -7.78
CA PHE A 297 -1.88 9.78 -7.34
C PHE A 297 -2.30 11.26 -7.34
N LEU A 298 -1.55 12.11 -6.64
CA LEU A 298 -1.82 13.54 -6.58
C LEU A 298 -1.85 14.21 -7.96
N SER A 299 -0.96 13.81 -8.87
CA SER A 299 -0.98 14.31 -10.24
C SER A 299 -2.19 13.83 -11.05
N ARG A 300 -2.56 12.55 -10.96
CA ARG A 300 -3.66 11.97 -11.75
C ARG A 300 -5.02 12.46 -11.27
N SER A 301 -5.16 12.68 -9.98
CA SER A 301 -6.33 13.32 -9.36
C SER A 301 -6.34 14.85 -9.53
N ARG A 302 -5.45 15.42 -10.37
CA ARG A 302 -5.27 16.87 -10.63
C ARG A 302 -5.00 17.75 -9.39
N LEU A 303 -4.70 17.18 -8.23
CA LEU A 303 -4.43 17.90 -6.99
C LEU A 303 -3.13 18.73 -7.05
N LEU A 304 -2.17 18.29 -7.87
CA LEU A 304 -0.95 19.05 -8.16
C LEU A 304 -1.13 20.11 -9.25
N THR A 305 -2.13 19.99 -10.12
CA THR A 305 -2.29 20.88 -11.28
C THR A 305 -2.99 22.18 -10.84
N PRO A 306 -2.59 23.36 -11.35
CA PRO A 306 -3.25 24.60 -10.95
C PRO A 306 -4.65 24.68 -11.59
N LEU A 307 -5.67 24.74 -10.74
CA LEU A 307 -7.08 24.74 -11.15
C LEU A 307 -7.66 26.14 -11.08
N LYS A 308 -8.49 26.47 -12.07
CA LYS A 308 -9.20 27.73 -12.12
C LYS A 308 -10.31 27.73 -11.07
N ARG A 309 -10.43 28.85 -10.35
CA ARG A 309 -11.41 29.01 -9.27
C ARG A 309 -12.37 30.16 -9.53
N ASP A 310 -13.57 30.00 -9.02
CA ASP A 310 -14.52 31.11 -8.89
C ASP A 310 -13.95 32.17 -7.94
N ARG A 311 -14.01 33.45 -8.32
CA ARG A 311 -13.44 34.56 -7.54
C ARG A 311 -14.28 34.95 -6.31
N HIS A 312 -15.54 34.57 -6.28
CA HIS A 312 -16.48 34.86 -5.20
C HIS A 312 -16.65 33.64 -4.28
N LEU A 313 -16.76 32.43 -4.85
CA LEU A 313 -16.98 31.18 -4.11
C LEU A 313 -15.70 30.40 -3.79
N GLY A 314 -14.58 30.67 -4.45
CA GLY A 314 -13.30 29.97 -4.22
C GLY A 314 -13.24 28.51 -4.69
N ARG A 315 -14.37 27.91 -5.07
CA ARG A 315 -14.48 26.54 -5.58
C ARG A 315 -13.80 26.37 -6.94
N ALA A 316 -13.28 25.18 -7.22
CA ALA A 316 -12.71 24.85 -8.53
C ALA A 316 -13.82 24.79 -9.59
N MET A 317 -13.56 25.37 -10.77
CA MET A 317 -14.55 25.40 -11.86
C MET A 317 -14.45 24.15 -12.73
N LEU A 318 -15.58 23.66 -13.21
CA LEU A 318 -15.64 22.52 -14.12
C LEU A 318 -15.24 22.91 -15.55
N ASP A 319 -14.68 21.97 -16.29
CA ASP A 319 -14.30 22.12 -17.72
C ASP A 319 -15.47 21.87 -18.70
N GLY A 320 -16.64 21.48 -18.19
CA GLY A 320 -17.83 21.11 -18.98
C GLY A 320 -17.84 19.65 -19.47
N MET A 321 -16.75 18.90 -19.26
CA MET A 321 -16.59 17.49 -19.65
C MET A 321 -16.48 16.53 -18.45
N GLY A 322 -16.83 17.01 -17.25
CA GLY A 322 -16.73 16.25 -16.00
C GLY A 322 -15.36 16.33 -15.31
N GLY A 323 -14.46 17.18 -15.79
CA GLY A 323 -13.19 17.53 -15.13
C GLY A 323 -13.18 18.96 -14.59
N TYR A 324 -12.02 19.38 -14.09
CA TYR A 324 -11.78 20.74 -13.61
C TYR A 324 -11.00 21.55 -14.64
N GLN A 325 -11.39 22.81 -14.84
CA GLN A 325 -10.72 23.73 -15.75
C GLN A 325 -9.33 24.08 -15.21
N GLU A 326 -8.29 23.69 -15.95
CA GLU A 326 -6.90 24.06 -15.66
C GLU A 326 -6.64 25.54 -15.99
N ASP A 327 -5.94 26.25 -15.11
CA ASP A 327 -5.47 27.63 -15.33
C ASP A 327 -4.04 27.74 -14.82
N ARG A 328 -3.08 28.01 -15.71
CA ARG A 328 -1.65 28.05 -15.38
C ARG A 328 -1.18 29.45 -14.98
N ASP A 329 -1.97 30.48 -15.27
CA ASP A 329 -1.65 31.88 -15.04
C ASP A 329 -2.10 32.33 -13.64
N PHE A 330 -3.32 31.97 -13.26
CA PHE A 330 -3.96 32.37 -11.99
C PHE A 330 -4.62 31.21 -11.23
N GLY A 331 -4.60 30.00 -11.77
CA GLY A 331 -5.13 28.83 -11.07
C GLY A 331 -4.31 28.48 -9.83
N ILE A 332 -4.98 27.87 -8.85
CA ILE A 332 -4.36 27.49 -7.58
C ILE A 332 -4.33 25.97 -7.49
N ARG A 333 -3.19 25.41 -7.07
CA ARG A 333 -3.03 23.98 -6.80
C ARG A 333 -3.80 23.62 -5.52
N VAL A 334 -4.20 22.36 -5.37
CA VAL A 334 -4.77 21.87 -4.10
C VAL A 334 -3.64 21.59 -3.11
N ILE A 335 -2.55 21.01 -3.60
CA ILE A 335 -1.35 20.70 -2.82
C ILE A 335 -0.14 21.26 -3.56
N ASP A 336 0.54 22.25 -2.98
CA ASP A 336 1.88 22.64 -3.43
C ASP A 336 2.93 21.68 -2.82
N LEU A 337 3.68 20.99 -3.67
CA LEU A 337 4.79 20.14 -3.23
C LEU A 337 6.02 20.96 -2.79
N GLY A 338 6.07 22.27 -3.08
CA GLY A 338 7.02 23.23 -2.54
C GLY A 338 8.45 22.70 -2.51
N VAL A 339 8.97 22.48 -1.28
CA VAL A 339 10.31 21.90 -0.99
C VAL A 339 10.30 20.42 -0.61
N MET A 340 9.14 19.74 -0.59
CA MET A 340 8.96 18.39 -0.06
C MET A 340 9.81 17.31 -0.78
N LEU A 341 10.19 17.56 -2.04
CA LEU A 341 11.01 16.65 -2.84
C LEU A 341 12.48 17.09 -3.01
N ALA A 342 12.90 18.18 -2.36
CA ALA A 342 14.30 18.58 -2.33
C ALA A 342 15.16 17.52 -1.61
N ALA A 343 16.32 17.19 -2.18
CA ALA A 343 17.21 16.10 -1.76
C ALA A 343 16.55 14.71 -1.61
N SER A 344 15.34 14.51 -2.15
CA SER A 344 14.62 13.24 -2.05
C SER A 344 15.22 12.15 -2.95
N ASN A 345 15.09 10.89 -2.52
CA ASN A 345 15.45 9.74 -3.35
C ASN A 345 14.21 9.22 -4.09
N LEU A 346 14.26 9.28 -5.42
CA LEU A 346 13.25 8.84 -6.38
C LEU A 346 13.86 7.94 -7.47
N ALA A 347 15.09 7.43 -7.25
CA ALA A 347 15.80 6.63 -8.26
C ALA A 347 15.09 5.31 -8.56
N GLY A 348 15.08 4.93 -9.85
CA GLY A 348 14.44 3.71 -10.35
C GLY A 348 12.91 3.72 -10.29
N THR A 349 12.27 4.86 -10.04
CA THR A 349 10.80 4.94 -9.87
C THR A 349 10.07 5.31 -11.16
N ASP A 350 8.77 5.00 -11.22
CA ASP A 350 7.88 5.36 -12.32
C ASP A 350 7.19 6.71 -12.04
N LEU A 351 7.63 7.80 -12.67
CA LEU A 351 7.03 9.14 -12.64
C LEU A 351 6.46 9.53 -14.01
N ARG A 352 6.00 8.55 -14.80
CA ARG A 352 5.33 8.80 -16.07
C ARG A 352 4.04 9.59 -15.91
N TRP A 353 3.83 10.54 -16.82
CA TRP A 353 2.64 11.38 -16.88
C TRP A 353 2.37 12.21 -15.61
N THR A 354 3.36 12.42 -14.74
CA THR A 354 3.18 13.23 -13.52
C THR A 354 3.41 14.71 -13.76
N ASP A 355 2.55 15.55 -13.20
CA ASP A 355 2.74 16.99 -13.10
C ASP A 355 3.69 17.32 -11.94
N LEU A 356 4.92 17.66 -12.28
CA LEU A 356 5.99 18.12 -11.39
C LEU A 356 6.32 19.60 -11.67
N SER A 357 5.38 20.34 -12.26
CA SER A 357 5.59 21.76 -12.56
C SER A 357 5.70 22.60 -11.30
N ASP A 358 6.55 23.62 -11.34
CA ASP A 358 6.96 24.47 -10.20
C ASP A 358 7.62 23.76 -9.00
N VAL A 359 7.76 22.43 -8.98
CA VAL A 359 8.30 21.66 -7.84
C VAL A 359 9.79 21.92 -7.61
N ASN A 360 10.22 22.01 -6.35
CA ASN A 360 11.63 22.01 -5.99
C ASN A 360 12.19 20.58 -5.89
N LEU A 361 13.11 20.26 -6.79
CA LEU A 361 13.85 18.99 -6.90
C LEU A 361 15.36 19.22 -6.73
N VAL A 362 15.76 20.30 -6.03
CA VAL A 362 17.17 20.61 -5.74
C VAL A 362 17.85 19.40 -5.12
N ARG A 363 18.94 18.93 -5.71
CA ARG A 363 19.70 17.75 -5.26
C ARG A 363 18.90 16.44 -5.17
N ALA A 364 17.71 16.35 -5.77
CA ALA A 364 16.93 15.13 -5.82
C ALA A 364 17.64 14.05 -6.66
N ASN A 365 17.49 12.79 -6.25
CA ASN A 365 18.02 11.64 -6.97
C ASN A 365 16.92 11.02 -7.83
N LEU A 366 16.93 11.33 -9.12
CA LEU A 366 16.03 10.84 -10.17
C LEU A 366 16.72 9.81 -11.09
N ALA A 367 17.87 9.24 -10.66
CA ALA A 367 18.64 8.31 -11.49
C ALA A 367 17.80 7.10 -11.92
N SER A 368 17.86 6.74 -13.20
CA SER A 368 17.05 5.68 -13.83
C SER A 368 15.54 5.80 -13.60
N CYS A 369 15.02 7.00 -13.30
CA CYS A 369 13.59 7.25 -13.16
C CYS A 369 12.91 7.33 -14.54
N ASP A 370 11.72 6.73 -14.66
CA ASP A 370 10.90 6.83 -15.86
C ASP A 370 10.03 8.09 -15.78
N LEU A 371 10.42 9.13 -16.52
CA LEU A 371 9.77 10.45 -16.55
C LEU A 371 8.98 10.66 -17.86
N VAL A 372 8.65 9.59 -18.60
CA VAL A 372 7.96 9.69 -19.92
C VAL A 372 6.70 10.55 -19.79
N LYS A 373 6.65 11.62 -20.58
CA LYS A 373 5.56 12.61 -20.64
C LYS A 373 5.19 13.27 -19.29
N SER A 374 6.10 13.29 -18.32
CA SER A 374 5.96 14.13 -17.13
C SER A 374 6.11 15.62 -17.47
N ASN A 375 5.67 16.49 -16.57
CA ASN A 375 5.77 17.94 -16.72
C ASN A 375 6.75 18.50 -15.69
N LEU A 376 7.93 18.91 -16.11
CA LEU A 376 8.97 19.55 -15.29
C LEU A 376 9.07 21.06 -15.58
N GLY A 377 8.12 21.65 -16.31
CA GLY A 377 8.11 23.09 -16.57
C GLY A 377 8.14 23.89 -15.26
N ARG A 378 9.05 24.87 -15.17
CA ARG A 378 9.34 25.65 -13.93
C ARG A 378 9.84 24.85 -12.72
N ALA A 379 10.13 23.54 -12.85
CA ALA A 379 10.75 22.77 -11.78
C ALA A 379 12.20 23.23 -11.52
N ILE A 380 12.66 23.09 -10.27
CA ILE A 380 14.03 23.45 -9.88
C ILE A 380 14.85 22.17 -9.74
N LEU A 381 15.61 21.80 -10.77
CA LEU A 381 16.45 20.60 -10.84
C LEU A 381 17.93 20.90 -10.47
N TYR A 382 18.20 22.01 -9.76
CA TYR A 382 19.57 22.43 -9.46
C TYR A 382 20.34 21.32 -8.71
N ALA A 383 21.47 20.89 -9.28
CA ALA A 383 22.27 19.77 -8.81
C ALA A 383 21.52 18.43 -8.63
N ALA A 384 20.39 18.23 -9.32
CA ALA A 384 19.67 16.96 -9.34
C ALA A 384 20.41 15.89 -10.17
N ASN A 385 20.29 14.63 -9.78
CA ASN A 385 20.85 13.50 -10.50
C ASN A 385 19.77 12.85 -11.39
N LEU A 386 19.85 13.03 -12.71
CA LEU A 386 18.97 12.37 -13.70
C LEU A 386 19.69 11.25 -14.47
N ARG A 387 20.84 10.76 -13.99
CA ARG A 387 21.65 9.75 -14.69
C ARG A 387 20.81 8.53 -15.11
N GLY A 388 20.78 8.21 -16.39
CA GLY A 388 20.04 7.07 -16.93
C GLY A 388 18.50 7.22 -16.97
N ALA A 389 17.95 8.36 -16.52
CA ALA A 389 16.51 8.61 -16.52
C ALA A 389 15.94 8.71 -17.94
N ASP A 390 14.64 8.43 -18.09
CA ASP A 390 13.95 8.48 -19.38
C ASP A 390 13.12 9.74 -19.54
N LEU A 391 13.50 10.62 -20.46
CA LEU A 391 12.86 11.92 -20.67
C LEU A 391 11.94 11.96 -21.91
N MET A 392 11.47 10.81 -22.43
CA MET A 392 10.65 10.79 -23.65
C MET A 392 9.39 11.67 -23.52
N GLY A 393 9.36 12.79 -24.24
CA GLY A 393 8.24 13.72 -24.23
C GLY A 393 8.03 14.49 -22.92
N THR A 394 8.99 14.45 -21.99
CA THR A 394 8.97 15.25 -20.76
C THR A 394 8.99 16.74 -21.08
N ARG A 395 8.06 17.52 -20.52
CA ARG A 395 8.02 18.97 -20.75
C ARG A 395 9.00 19.68 -19.82
N LEU A 396 10.09 20.23 -20.34
CA LEU A 396 11.05 21.04 -19.57
C LEU A 396 10.71 22.54 -19.59
N PHE A 397 9.98 23.02 -20.60
CA PHE A 397 9.58 24.42 -20.79
C PHE A 397 8.26 24.48 -21.58
N TYR A 398 7.62 25.65 -21.59
CA TYR A 398 6.46 25.95 -22.44
C TYR A 398 6.87 26.95 -23.53
N GLY A 399 5.98 27.24 -24.49
CA GLY A 399 6.27 28.13 -25.62
C GLY A 399 7.32 27.57 -26.59
N SER A 400 8.03 28.46 -27.30
CA SER A 400 9.07 28.09 -28.25
C SER A 400 10.46 28.07 -27.60
N LEU A 401 11.36 27.26 -28.16
CA LEU A 401 12.71 27.07 -27.64
C LEU A 401 13.57 28.35 -27.65
N GLU A 402 13.31 29.25 -28.60
CA GLU A 402 14.10 30.48 -28.80
C GLU A 402 13.95 31.47 -27.64
N THR A 403 12.71 31.64 -27.18
CA THR A 403 12.28 32.52 -26.08
C THR A 403 12.14 31.81 -24.73
N ALA A 404 12.26 30.48 -24.69
CA ALA A 404 12.25 29.72 -23.44
C ALA A 404 13.43 30.10 -22.52
N SER A 405 13.10 30.58 -21.32
CA SER A 405 14.06 30.87 -20.24
C SER A 405 13.65 30.14 -18.95
N PRO A 406 14.62 29.80 -18.07
CA PRO A 406 14.34 29.16 -16.80
C PRO A 406 13.50 30.04 -15.88
N ARG A 407 12.78 29.41 -14.93
CA ARG A 407 12.00 30.11 -13.90
C ARG A 407 12.87 31.09 -13.10
N THR A 408 12.44 32.35 -13.07
CA THR A 408 12.95 33.39 -12.15
C THR A 408 11.96 33.58 -10.98
N ARG A 409 12.44 34.10 -9.83
CA ARG A 409 11.59 34.38 -8.64
C ARG A 409 10.78 35.68 -8.75
N THR A 410 11.26 36.63 -9.55
CA THR A 410 10.72 37.99 -9.67
C THR A 410 9.82 38.19 -10.89
N GLU A 411 9.95 37.33 -11.90
CA GLU A 411 9.23 37.48 -13.17
C GLU A 411 8.05 36.50 -13.28
N VAL A 412 6.94 37.00 -13.81
CA VAL A 412 5.73 36.23 -14.08
C VAL A 412 5.98 35.32 -15.29
N PRO A 413 5.57 34.04 -15.27
CA PRO A 413 5.67 33.17 -16.45
C PRO A 413 4.83 33.70 -17.61
N ASN A 414 5.33 33.53 -18.83
CA ASN A 414 4.55 33.73 -20.04
C ASN A 414 4.49 32.41 -20.82
N TYR A 415 3.39 31.66 -20.68
CA TYR A 415 3.25 30.34 -21.31
C TYR A 415 3.08 30.37 -22.84
N THR A 416 2.72 31.52 -23.41
CA THR A 416 2.63 31.72 -24.87
C THR A 416 4.01 31.81 -25.50
N THR A 417 4.90 32.63 -24.95
CA THR A 417 6.28 32.78 -25.47
C THR A 417 7.25 31.75 -24.89
N GLY A 418 7.00 31.27 -23.68
CA GLY A 418 7.90 30.38 -22.94
C GLY A 418 8.83 31.08 -21.97
N SER A 419 8.84 32.42 -21.92
CA SER A 419 9.68 33.17 -21.00
C SER A 419 9.34 32.86 -19.53
N CYS A 420 10.35 32.60 -18.72
CA CYS A 420 10.27 32.23 -17.31
C CYS A 420 9.40 30.98 -17.03
N THR A 421 9.27 30.09 -18.03
CA THR A 421 8.50 28.82 -17.92
C THR A 421 9.37 27.56 -17.90
N GLY A 422 10.68 27.69 -18.10
CA GLY A 422 11.60 26.57 -18.19
C GLY A 422 12.08 26.04 -16.83
N ALA A 423 12.50 24.79 -16.82
CA ALA A 423 13.13 24.14 -15.67
C ALA A 423 14.54 24.72 -15.41
N VAL A 424 14.91 24.88 -14.14
CA VAL A 424 16.27 25.27 -13.73
C VAL A 424 17.14 24.02 -13.70
N VAL A 425 17.99 23.82 -14.71
CA VAL A 425 18.80 22.61 -14.93
C VAL A 425 20.30 22.82 -14.65
N GLU A 426 20.64 23.87 -13.91
CA GLU A 426 22.01 24.21 -13.55
C GLU A 426 22.64 23.14 -12.62
N ASN A 427 23.85 22.70 -12.96
CA ASN A 427 24.61 21.64 -12.26
C ASN A 427 23.95 20.24 -12.19
N ALA A 428 22.85 20.00 -12.91
CA ALA A 428 22.19 18.70 -12.95
C ALA A 428 22.97 17.67 -13.81
N ASP A 429 22.98 16.40 -13.39
CA ASP A 429 23.65 15.31 -14.12
C ASP A 429 22.66 14.59 -15.06
N PHE A 430 22.88 14.70 -16.37
CA PHE A 430 22.11 14.01 -17.42
C PHE A 430 22.86 12.80 -18.02
N THR A 431 23.92 12.30 -17.38
CA THR A 431 24.76 11.22 -17.91
C THR A 431 23.93 10.00 -18.30
N GLY A 432 23.98 9.61 -19.58
CA GLY A 432 23.28 8.43 -20.09
C GLY A 432 21.74 8.52 -20.08
N VAL A 433 21.16 9.73 -19.96
CA VAL A 433 19.71 9.94 -20.10
C VAL A 433 19.19 9.40 -21.43
N GLN A 434 18.01 8.79 -21.38
CA GLN A 434 17.39 8.06 -22.48
C GLN A 434 16.30 8.89 -23.17
N ARG A 435 16.12 8.64 -24.47
CA ARG A 435 15.05 9.20 -25.32
C ARG A 435 14.90 10.74 -25.27
N LEU A 436 16.02 11.43 -25.09
CA LEU A 436 16.11 12.89 -25.10
C LEU A 436 15.81 13.45 -26.50
N SER A 437 14.85 14.37 -26.62
CA SER A 437 14.52 15.06 -27.87
C SER A 437 15.52 16.17 -28.18
N GLU A 438 15.61 16.56 -29.46
CA GLU A 438 16.47 17.67 -29.91
C GLU A 438 16.18 18.97 -29.13
N GLN A 439 14.91 19.32 -28.97
CA GLN A 439 14.49 20.53 -28.26
C GLN A 439 14.84 20.48 -26.76
N GLN A 440 14.69 19.31 -26.12
CA GLN A 440 15.12 19.12 -24.73
C GLN A 440 16.64 19.26 -24.61
N ARG A 441 17.41 18.62 -25.51
CA ARG A 441 18.88 18.69 -25.52
C ARG A 441 19.36 20.13 -25.68
N GLN A 442 18.82 20.86 -26.66
CA GLN A 442 19.18 22.26 -26.90
C GLN A 442 18.82 23.15 -25.70
N TYR A 443 17.64 22.96 -25.09
CA TYR A 443 17.25 23.71 -23.88
C TYR A 443 18.22 23.46 -22.70
N ILE A 444 18.53 22.19 -22.42
CA ILE A 444 19.48 21.82 -21.34
C ILE A 444 20.87 22.41 -21.61
N CYS A 445 21.32 22.38 -22.86
CA CYS A 445 22.61 22.94 -23.23
C CYS A 445 22.66 24.48 -23.13
N MET A 446 21.57 25.19 -23.44
CA MET A 446 21.50 26.65 -23.29
C MET A 446 21.54 27.11 -21.82
N TRP A 447 20.94 26.34 -20.91
CA TRP A 447 20.63 26.78 -19.55
C TRP A 447 21.22 25.94 -18.41
N GLY A 448 21.99 24.88 -18.71
CA GLY A 448 22.58 23.99 -17.71
C GLY A 448 23.89 24.47 -17.08
N GLY A 449 24.58 25.42 -17.71
CA GLY A 449 25.95 25.79 -17.31
C GLY A 449 26.99 24.68 -17.58
N GLU A 450 28.26 24.95 -17.26
CA GLU A 450 29.39 24.12 -17.70
C GLU A 450 29.29 22.64 -17.30
N LYS A 451 28.99 22.35 -16.02
CA LYS A 451 28.91 20.98 -15.50
C LYS A 451 27.79 20.18 -16.16
N THR A 452 26.60 20.75 -16.27
CA THR A 452 25.47 20.07 -16.93
C THR A 452 25.82 19.76 -18.38
N ARG A 453 26.37 20.74 -19.12
CA ARG A 453 26.74 20.60 -20.54
C ARG A 453 27.71 19.45 -20.83
N SER A 454 28.58 19.07 -19.88
CA SER A 454 29.49 17.93 -20.05
C SER A 454 28.82 16.55 -19.88
N THR A 455 27.66 16.50 -19.22
CA THR A 455 26.90 15.24 -18.97
C THR A 455 25.83 14.93 -20.02
N VAL A 456 25.47 15.89 -20.87
CA VAL A 456 24.36 15.74 -21.84
C VAL A 456 24.68 14.69 -22.91
N PRO A 457 23.84 13.65 -23.09
CA PRO A 457 24.02 12.66 -24.15
C PRO A 457 23.99 13.30 -25.54
N GLY A 458 24.98 12.97 -26.39
CA GLY A 458 25.19 13.60 -27.69
C GLY A 458 25.87 14.97 -27.64
N GLY A 459 26.15 15.50 -26.45
CA GLY A 459 26.83 16.77 -26.24
C GLY A 459 26.03 18.00 -26.69
N CYS A 460 26.64 19.17 -26.51
CA CYS A 460 25.98 20.46 -26.75
C CYS A 460 26.34 21.12 -28.10
N GLY A 461 27.37 20.65 -28.80
CA GLY A 461 27.80 21.20 -30.10
C GLY A 461 27.90 22.73 -30.09
N ASN A 462 27.36 23.38 -31.12
CA ASN A 462 27.37 24.83 -31.29
C ASN A 462 26.25 25.58 -30.52
N THR A 463 25.57 24.94 -29.56
CA THR A 463 24.51 25.63 -28.78
C THR A 463 25.12 26.68 -27.84
N LEU A 464 24.65 27.92 -28.00
CA LEU A 464 25.05 29.08 -27.20
C LEU A 464 24.78 28.83 -25.71
N ASN A 465 25.77 29.04 -24.84
CA ASN A 465 25.53 29.07 -23.38
C ASN A 465 24.86 30.41 -23.04
N LYS A 466 23.57 30.41 -22.73
CA LYS A 466 22.83 31.61 -22.29
C LYS A 466 23.01 31.89 -20.79
N LEU A 467 23.49 30.93 -20.00
CA LEU A 467 23.71 31.08 -18.56
C LEU A 467 25.00 31.86 -18.24
N GLY A 468 25.97 31.89 -19.15
CA GLY A 468 27.22 32.66 -19.02
C GLY A 468 28.20 32.18 -17.95
N ARG A 469 27.90 31.04 -17.31
CA ARG A 469 28.70 30.34 -16.28
C ARG A 469 28.49 28.82 -16.40
#